data_AF-A0AAV0Q8T4-F1
#
_entry.id   AF-A0AAV0Q8T4-F1
#
_cell.length_a   1.000
_cell.length_b   1.000
_cell.length_c   1.000
_cell.angle_alpha   90.00
_cell.angle_beta   90.00
_cell.angle_gamma   90.00
#
_symmetry.space_group_name_H-M   'P 1'
#
loop_
_entity.id
_entity.type
_entity.pdbx_description
1 polymer ?
#
loop_
_entity_poly.entity_id
_entity_poly.type
_entity_poly.pdbx_seq_one_letter_code
_entity_poly.pdbx_strand_id
1 'polypeptide(L)'
;ATAWDALSKSFRQAQCVLDQNRGLIEQVNANHQSKIPENLTKNVSLICEINGNISKVMSIYSDLSVNFTNIVQERRRSKRQAGDHGNE
;
A
#
# COMPACT_ATOMS: atom_id res chain seq x y z
N ALA A 1 -17.06 6.89 -3.80
CA ALA A 1 -15.69 6.97 -4.36
C ALA A 1 -15.66 6.24 -5.69
N THR A 2 -15.06 6.81 -6.72
CA THR A 2 -14.88 6.12 -8.00
C THR A 2 -13.80 5.06 -7.90
N ALA A 3 -13.74 4.14 -8.86
CA ALA A 3 -12.64 3.17 -8.95
C ALA A 3 -11.26 3.86 -9.06
N TRP A 4 -11.21 5.02 -9.71
CA TRP A 4 -10.01 5.84 -9.83
C TRP A 4 -9.57 6.46 -8.50
N ASP A 5 -10.52 6.95 -7.68
CA ASP A 5 -10.21 7.51 -6.37
C ASP A 5 -9.60 6.44 -5.44
N ALA A 6 -10.13 5.22 -5.48
CA ALA A 6 -9.59 4.09 -4.72
C ALA A 6 -8.15 3.77 -5.13
N LEU A 7 -7.89 3.66 -6.44
CA LEU A 7 -6.56 3.42 -7.00
C LEU A 7 -5.57 4.53 -6.59
N SER A 8 -5.91 5.79 -6.89
CA SER A 8 -5.02 6.93 -6.64
C SER A 8 -4.69 7.10 -5.16
N LYS A 9 -5.66 6.91 -4.26
CA LYS A 9 -5.43 6.93 -2.81
C LYS A 9 -4.48 5.83 -2.37
N SER A 10 -4.77 4.57 -2.73
CA SER A 10 -3.95 3.43 -2.31
C SER A 10 -2.52 3.53 -2.85
N PHE A 11 -2.32 3.98 -4.09
CA PHE A 11 -0.98 4.18 -4.64
C PHE A 11 -0.19 5.25 -3.90
N ARG A 12 -0.79 6.40 -3.58
CA ARG A 12 -0.13 7.45 -2.79
C ARG A 12 0.24 6.96 -1.39
N GLN A 13 -0.63 6.18 -0.76
CA GLN A 13 -0.38 5.62 0.56
C GLN A 13 0.77 4.59 0.53
N ALA A 14 0.76 3.67 -0.43
CA ALA A 14 1.83 2.70 -0.59
C ALA A 14 3.17 3.39 -0.90
N GLN A 15 3.16 4.38 -1.81
CA GLN A 15 4.36 5.15 -2.14
C GLN A 15 4.93 5.89 -0.93
N CYS A 16 4.09 6.54 -0.12
CA CYS A 16 4.54 7.21 1.09
C CYS A 16 5.25 6.26 2.07
N VAL A 17 4.75 5.03 2.23
CA VAL A 17 5.40 4.01 3.08
C VAL A 17 6.70 3.49 2.45
N LEU A 18 6.75 3.35 1.13
CA LEU A 18 7.98 2.95 0.44
C LEU A 18 9.06 4.04 0.47
N ASP A 19 8.66 5.31 0.43
CA ASP A 19 9.58 6.44 0.62
C ASP A 19 10.18 6.45 2.03
N GLN A 20 9.41 6.04 3.06
CA GLN A 20 9.94 5.81 4.41
C GLN A 20 10.97 4.69 4.42
N ASN A 21 10.69 3.56 3.74
CA ASN A 21 11.67 2.47 3.61
C ASN A 21 12.97 2.92 2.94
N ARG A 22 12.89 3.78 1.92
CA ARG A 22 14.08 4.36 1.30
C ARG A 22 14.96 5.09 2.33
N GLY A 23 14.37 5.97 3.13
CA GLY A 23 15.10 6.69 4.18
C GLY A 23 15.69 5.78 5.26
N LEU A 24 14.97 4.72 5.65
CA LEU A 24 15.48 3.71 6.60
C LEU A 24 16.66 2.92 6.02
N ILE A 25 16.60 2.54 4.74
CA ILE A 25 17.70 1.84 4.05
C ILE A 25 18.93 2.73 3.95
N GLU A 26 18.75 4.02 3.65
CA GLU A 26 19.84 5.00 3.66
C GLU A 26 20.53 5.07 5.04
N GLN A 27 19.76 5.03 6.14
CA GLN A 27 20.31 4.97 7.50
C GLN A 27 21.03 3.64 7.79
N VAL A 28 20.46 2.50 7.38
CA VAL A 28 21.10 1.18 7.51
C VAL A 28 22.46 1.17 6.82
N ASN A 29 22.52 1.75 5.61
CA ASN A 29 23.76 1.87 4.84
C ASN A 29 24.78 2.77 5.53
N ALA A 30 24.37 3.94 6.05
CA ALA A 30 25.25 4.84 6.79
C ALA A 30 25.84 4.17 8.04
N ASN A 31 25.00 3.46 8.81
CA ASN A 31 25.43 2.67 9.96
C ASN A 31 26.45 1.60 9.57
N HIS A 32 26.23 0.90 8.46
CA HIS A 32 27.15 -0.12 7.96
C HIS A 32 28.51 0.47 7.55
N GLN A 33 28.49 1.60 6.84
CA GLN A 33 29.71 2.31 6.41
C GLN A 33 30.53 2.86 7.58
N SER A 34 29.87 3.24 8.69
CA SER A 34 30.57 3.73 9.88
C SER A 34 31.47 2.69 10.54
N LYS A 35 31.19 1.38 10.33
CA LYS A 35 31.88 0.24 10.98
C LYS A 35 31.87 0.29 12.52
N ILE A 36 31.00 1.10 13.13
CA ILE A 36 30.83 1.18 14.57
C ILE A 36 29.90 0.03 14.99
N PRO A 37 30.34 -0.90 15.86
CA PRO A 37 29.54 -2.07 16.25
C PRO A 37 28.15 -1.72 16.81
N GLU A 38 28.05 -0.66 17.61
CA GLU A 38 26.78 -0.19 18.17
C GLU A 38 25.76 0.23 17.08
N ASN A 39 26.23 0.86 16.01
CA ASN A 39 25.39 1.27 14.89
C ASN A 39 24.91 0.06 14.08
N LEU A 40 25.73 -0.98 13.97
CA LEU A 40 25.32 -2.24 13.33
C LEU A 40 24.19 -2.93 14.13
N THR A 41 24.21 -2.86 15.46
CA THR A 41 23.10 -3.37 16.28
C THR A 41 21.80 -2.60 16.00
N LYS A 42 21.87 -1.28 15.79
CA LYS A 42 20.70 -0.45 15.42
C LYS A 42 20.09 -0.85 14.07
N ASN A 43 20.88 -1.41 13.14
CA ASN A 43 20.36 -1.89 11.85
C ASN A 43 19.31 -2.98 12.00
N VAL A 44 19.38 -3.80 13.05
CA VAL A 44 18.36 -4.83 13.30
C VAL A 44 16.98 -4.18 13.48
N SER A 45 16.89 -3.14 14.32
CA SER A 45 15.63 -2.41 14.53
C SER A 45 15.15 -1.72 13.26
N LEU A 46 16.05 -1.08 12.50
CA LEU A 46 15.69 -0.41 11.25
C LEU A 46 15.17 -1.41 10.19
N ILE A 47 15.78 -2.60 10.09
CA ILE A 47 15.33 -3.67 9.20
C ILE A 47 13.97 -4.23 9.64
N CYS A 48 13.74 -4.38 10.95
CA CYS A 48 12.42 -4.74 11.48
C CYS A 48 11.36 -3.70 11.09
N GLU A 49 11.68 -2.41 11.16
CA GLU A 49 10.77 -1.34 10.74
C GLU A 49 10.49 -1.38 9.22
N ILE A 50 11.52 -1.62 8.40
CA ILE A 50 11.38 -1.81 6.95
C ILE A 50 10.41 -2.97 6.66
N ASN A 51 10.55 -4.10 7.36
CA ASN A 51 9.66 -5.26 7.20
C ASN A 51 8.22 -4.96 7.64
N GLY A 52 8.05 -4.17 8.71
CA GLY A 52 6.73 -3.69 9.14
C GLY A 52 6.06 -2.83 8.06
N ASN A 53 6.83 -1.93 7.44
CA ASN A 53 6.36 -1.11 6.33
C ASN A 53 5.99 -1.93 5.09
N ILE A 54 6.74 -3.00 4.75
CA ILE A 54 6.36 -3.93 3.67
C ILE A 54 5.02 -4.63 3.98
N SER A 55 4.83 -5.08 5.22
CA SER A 55 3.54 -5.66 5.65
C SER A 55 2.40 -4.66 5.49
N LYS A 56 2.64 -3.38 5.81
CA LYS A 56 1.66 -2.30 5.63
C LYS A 56 1.34 -2.04 4.15
N VAL A 57 2.35 -2.04 3.28
CA VAL A 57 2.15 -1.92 1.82
C VAL A 57 1.28 -3.07 1.30
N MET A 58 1.52 -4.29 1.76
CA MET A 58 0.71 -5.45 1.41
C MET A 58 -0.75 -5.28 1.85
N SER A 59 -0.98 -4.76 3.06
CA SER A 59 -2.33 -4.43 3.55
C SER A 59 -3.03 -3.41 2.66
N ILE A 60 -2.35 -2.32 2.29
CA ILE A 60 -2.91 -1.27 1.42
C ILE A 60 -3.38 -1.85 0.08
N TYR A 61 -2.60 -2.76 -0.51
CA TYR A 61 -2.98 -3.39 -1.77
C TYR A 61 -4.07 -4.44 -1.62
N SER A 62 -4.11 -5.16 -0.49
CA SER A 62 -5.21 -6.07 -0.17
C SER A 62 -6.54 -5.30 -0.07
N ASP A 63 -6.53 -4.19 0.67
CA ASP A 63 -7.70 -3.31 0.83
C ASP A 63 -8.12 -2.70 -0.51
N LEU A 64 -7.16 -2.30 -1.35
CA LEU A 64 -7.44 -1.81 -2.70
C LEU A 64 -8.14 -2.89 -3.54
N SER A 65 -7.65 -4.13 -3.51
CA SER A 65 -8.22 -5.24 -4.28
C SER A 65 -9.68 -5.50 -3.91
N VAL A 66 -9.98 -5.54 -2.61
CA VAL A 66 -11.36 -5.72 -2.10
C VAL A 66 -12.24 -4.53 -2.50
N ASN A 67 -11.79 -3.30 -2.24
CA ASN A 67 -12.55 -2.09 -2.55
C ASN A 67 -12.83 -1.96 -4.06
N PHE A 68 -11.84 -2.22 -4.90
CA PHE A 68 -11.99 -2.17 -6.36
C PHE A 68 -12.98 -3.23 -6.85
N THR A 69 -12.88 -4.45 -6.34
CA THR A 69 -13.82 -5.54 -6.65
C THR A 69 -15.25 -5.14 -6.32
N ASN A 70 -15.48 -4.57 -5.14
CA ASN A 70 -16.81 -4.10 -4.71
C ASN A 70 -17.36 -3.02 -5.66
N ILE A 71 -16.54 -2.03 -6.05
CA ILE A 71 -16.95 -0.96 -6.98
C ILE A 71 -17.37 -1.55 -8.34
N VAL A 72 -16.61 -2.51 -8.87
CA VAL A 72 -16.93 -3.15 -10.15
C VAL A 72 -18.20 -3.99 -10.06
N GLN A 73 -18.37 -4.75 -8.98
CA GLN A 73 -19.57 -5.55 -8.76
C GLN A 73 -20.82 -4.69 -8.63
N GLU A 74 -20.74 -3.59 -7.88
CA GLU A 74 -21.85 -2.66 -7.72
C GLU A 74 -22.26 -2.05 -9.06
N ARG A 75 -21.29 -1.59 -9.86
CA ARG A 75 -21.58 -1.06 -11.19
C ARG A 75 -22.23 -2.09 -12.12
N ARG A 76 -21.89 -3.37 -11.99
CA ARG A 76 -22.54 -4.46 -12.74
C ARG A 76 -23.99 -4.68 -12.28
N ARG A 77 -24.26 -4.60 -10.97
CA ARG A 77 -25.62 -4.72 -10.41
C ARG A 77 -26.51 -3.57 -10.87
N SER A 78 -26.04 -2.33 -10.79
CA SER A 78 -26.81 -1.15 -11.24
C SER A 78 -27.13 -1.23 -12.74
N LYS A 79 -26.20 -1.71 -13.58
CA LYS A 79 -26.46 -1.94 -15.01
C LYS A 79 -27.55 -2.98 -15.27
N ARG A 80 -27.62 -4.05 -14.46
CA ARG A 80 -28.65 -5.08 -14.59
C ARG A 80 -30.03 -4.55 -14.21
N GLN A 81 -30.13 -3.79 -13.12
CA GLN A 81 -31.39 -3.18 -12.68
C GLN A 81 -31.93 -2.16 -13.68
N ALA A 82 -31.05 -1.37 -14.31
CA ALA A 82 -31.45 -0.40 -15.34
C ALA A 82 -31.95 -1.05 -16.65
N GLY A 83 -31.51 -2.28 -16.96
CA GLY A 83 -31.99 -3.02 -18.13
C GLY A 83 -33.34 -3.71 -17.93
N ASP A 84 -33.75 -3.91 -16.68
CA ASP A 84 -35.01 -4.59 -16.30
C ASP A 84 -36.22 -3.65 -16.37
N HIS A 85 -36.03 -2.35 -16.09
CA HIS A 85 -37.08 -1.31 -16.18
C HIS A 85 -37.35 -0.76 -17.59
N GLY A 86 -36.65 -1.25 -18.61
CA GLY A 86 -36.82 -0.80 -20.01
C GLY A 86 -37.78 -1.65 -20.84
N ASN A 87 -38.47 -2.61 -20.22
CA ASN A 87 -39.24 -3.65 -20.90
C ASN A 87 -40.70 -3.77 -20.42
N GLU A 88 -41.24 -2.72 -19.77
CA GLU A 88 -42.68 -2.55 -19.48
C GLU A 88 -43.29 -1.42 -20.32
#